data_AF-A0A7J8X8I7-F1
#
_entry.id   AF-A0A7J8X8I7-F1
#
_cell.length_a   1.000
_cell.length_b   1.000
_cell.length_c   1.000
_cell.angle_alpha   90.00
_cell.angle_beta   90.00
_cell.angle_gamma   90.00
#
_symmetry.space_group_name_H-M   'P 1'
#
loop_
_entity.id
_entity.type
_entity.pdbx_description
1 polymer ?
#
loop_
_entity_poly.entity_id
_entity_poly.type
_entity_poly.pdbx_seq_one_letter_code
_entity_poly.pdbx_strand_id
1 'polypeptide(L)'
;MITWNSNVNFSQVKLKWELVDMGSLNGTLLNSQPINHPDSGSRQWGHPMELASGDTITLGTTSNIQVRILSQNECMVPFGVGMISDPMSLRRGGKKLPMEDVCYYQWPLPGIDQFGVFGICDGHGGVEAAKSASKILPEMLATILSNSVIRERVLSQHDASDVLKDAFLRAEASMNNYYEGCTATVLLVWADADENFYAQCANVGDSACLMNVGGKQIKMTEDHKISSYSERLRMEGMGEPLRDGETRLCGTFKFLFLVITLGNRTCDGFWDVVTARKAIQLVAQ
;
A
#
# COMPACT_ATOMS: atom_id res chain seq x y z
N MET A 1 15.59 -16.07 -9.29
CA MET A 1 14.46 -15.25 -9.75
C MET A 1 13.36 -16.23 -10.15
N ILE A 2 12.41 -16.51 -9.26
CA ILE A 2 11.32 -17.43 -9.60
C ILE A 2 10.22 -16.56 -10.19
N THR A 3 10.02 -16.66 -11.50
CA THR A 3 8.87 -16.05 -12.19
C THR A 3 7.65 -16.94 -11.94
N TRP A 4 6.81 -16.55 -11.00
CA TRP A 4 5.48 -17.12 -10.79
C TRP A 4 4.51 -16.42 -11.74
N ASN A 5 3.78 -17.22 -12.53
CA ASN A 5 2.87 -16.75 -13.54
C ASN A 5 1.51 -17.36 -13.23
N SER A 6 0.74 -16.72 -12.38
CA SER A 6 -0.66 -17.04 -12.10
C SER A 6 -1.46 -15.76 -12.04
N ASN A 7 -2.71 -15.80 -12.47
CA ASN A 7 -3.58 -14.64 -12.58
C ASN A 7 -4.93 -14.92 -11.91
N VAL A 8 -5.39 -13.98 -11.10
CA VAL A 8 -6.70 -14.00 -10.45
C VAL A 8 -7.54 -12.88 -11.07
N ASN A 9 -8.65 -13.25 -11.72
CA ASN A 9 -9.55 -12.29 -12.37
C ASN A 9 -11.00 -12.57 -12.00
N PHE A 10 -11.84 -11.54 -12.09
CA PHE A 10 -13.29 -11.72 -11.97
C PHE A 10 -13.91 -12.06 -13.32
N SER A 11 -14.59 -13.21 -13.40
CA SER A 11 -15.35 -13.63 -14.57
C SER A 11 -16.71 -12.96 -14.58
N GLN A 12 -16.90 -11.97 -15.46
CA GLN A 12 -18.19 -11.28 -15.63
C GLN A 12 -19.32 -12.21 -16.11
N VAL A 13 -18.97 -13.30 -16.81
CA VAL A 13 -19.95 -14.27 -17.32
C VAL A 13 -20.46 -15.19 -16.21
N LYS A 14 -19.56 -15.65 -15.32
CA LYS A 14 -19.91 -16.58 -14.24
C LYS A 14 -20.22 -15.88 -12.92
N LEU A 15 -19.95 -14.57 -12.83
CA LEU A 15 -20.02 -13.76 -11.61
C LEU A 15 -19.17 -14.36 -10.46
N LYS A 16 -17.98 -14.87 -10.80
CA LYS A 16 -17.06 -15.55 -9.87
C LYS A 16 -15.62 -15.14 -10.11
N TRP A 17 -14.81 -15.18 -9.05
CA TRP A 17 -13.36 -15.08 -9.17
C TRP A 17 -12.79 -16.39 -9.73
N GLU A 18 -11.84 -16.28 -10.65
CA GLU A 18 -11.16 -17.41 -11.26
C GLU A 18 -9.64 -17.25 -11.12
N LEU A 19 -8.97 -18.36 -10.86
CA LEU A 19 -7.52 -18.50 -10.85
C LEU A 19 -7.08 -19.27 -12.09
N VAL A 20 -6.10 -18.74 -12.80
CA VAL A 20 -5.47 -19.38 -13.97
C VAL A 20 -3.97 -19.46 -13.73
N ASP A 21 -3.42 -20.68 -13.83
CA ASP A 21 -1.97 -20.85 -13.96
C ASP A 21 -1.54 -20.44 -15.37
N MET A 22 -0.65 -19.47 -15.51
CA MET A 22 -0.18 -18.95 -16.79
C MET A 22 1.13 -19.63 -17.27
N GLY A 23 1.30 -20.91 -16.97
CA GLY A 23 2.50 -21.68 -17.31
C GLY A 23 3.61 -21.51 -16.28
N SER A 24 3.26 -21.61 -14.99
CA SER A 24 4.23 -21.50 -13.90
C SER A 24 5.22 -22.67 -13.91
N LEU A 25 6.48 -22.39 -13.54
CA LEU A 25 7.55 -23.40 -13.60
C LEU A 25 7.45 -24.47 -12.52
N ASN A 26 6.94 -24.12 -11.34
CA ASN A 26 6.83 -25.05 -10.22
C ASN A 26 5.36 -25.38 -9.89
N GLY A 27 4.45 -25.09 -10.81
CA GLY A 27 3.01 -25.29 -10.64
C GLY A 27 2.33 -24.29 -9.71
N THR A 28 1.01 -24.22 -9.86
CA THR A 28 0.09 -23.57 -8.92
C THR A 28 -0.86 -24.64 -8.40
N LEU A 29 -1.03 -24.70 -7.08
CA LEU A 29 -2.03 -25.56 -6.44
C LEU A 29 -3.19 -24.70 -5.93
N LEU A 30 -4.41 -25.17 -6.11
CA LEU A 30 -5.61 -24.67 -5.45
C LEU A 30 -6.12 -25.76 -4.51
N ASN A 31 -6.19 -25.49 -3.20
CA ASN A 31 -6.57 -26.46 -2.18
C ASN A 31 -5.79 -27.78 -2.28
N SER A 32 -4.46 -27.66 -2.46
CA SER A 32 -3.52 -28.78 -2.69
C SER A 32 -3.72 -29.57 -3.99
N GLN A 33 -4.58 -29.12 -4.92
CA GLN A 33 -4.77 -29.73 -6.22
C GLN A 33 -4.05 -28.92 -7.32
N PRO A 34 -3.25 -29.55 -8.20
CA PRO A 34 -2.59 -28.84 -9.29
C PRO A 34 -3.60 -28.33 -10.32
N ILE A 35 -3.43 -27.06 -10.71
CA ILE A 35 -4.28 -26.39 -11.70
C ILE A 35 -3.52 -26.00 -12.98
N ASN A 36 -2.23 -26.36 -13.06
CA ASN A 36 -1.41 -26.17 -14.24
C ASN A 36 -1.92 -27.02 -15.41
N HIS A 37 -1.48 -26.67 -16.62
CA HIS A 37 -1.79 -27.46 -17.79
C HIS A 37 -1.30 -28.92 -17.62
N PRO A 38 -2.07 -29.95 -18.04
CA PRO A 38 -1.72 -31.35 -17.85
C PRO A 38 -0.39 -31.75 -18.50
N ASP A 39 -0.03 -31.08 -19.59
CA ASP A 39 1.28 -31.20 -20.24
C ASP A 39 2.30 -30.32 -19.52
N SER A 40 2.91 -30.86 -18.47
CA SER A 40 3.84 -30.17 -17.55
C SER A 40 5.17 -29.72 -18.20
N GLY A 41 5.45 -30.14 -19.44
CA GLY A 41 6.61 -29.68 -20.21
C GLY A 41 6.36 -28.40 -21.03
N SER A 42 5.10 -28.02 -21.20
CA SER A 42 4.67 -26.90 -22.04
C SER A 42 4.26 -25.72 -21.15
N ARG A 43 4.83 -24.53 -21.41
CA ARG A 43 4.46 -23.27 -20.70
C ARG A 43 3.09 -22.74 -21.18
N GLN A 44 2.08 -23.59 -21.10
CA GLN A 44 0.71 -23.30 -21.50
C GLN A 44 -0.13 -22.89 -20.30
N TRP A 45 -1.18 -22.14 -20.57
CA TRP A 45 -2.13 -21.73 -19.54
C TRP A 45 -2.97 -22.94 -19.11
N GLY A 46 -3.16 -23.09 -17.81
CA GLY A 46 -4.10 -24.05 -17.24
C GLY A 46 -5.55 -23.66 -17.50
N HIS A 47 -6.47 -24.53 -17.12
CA HIS A 47 -7.89 -24.20 -17.17
C HIS A 47 -8.24 -23.22 -16.04
N PRO A 48 -9.15 -22.25 -16.29
CA PRO A 48 -9.65 -21.39 -15.22
C PRO A 48 -10.36 -22.18 -14.13
N MET A 49 -9.93 -21.98 -12.89
CA MET A 49 -10.49 -22.62 -11.70
C MET A 49 -11.24 -21.58 -10.88
N GLU A 50 -12.49 -21.86 -10.52
CA GLU A 50 -13.27 -20.97 -9.67
C GLU A 50 -12.67 -20.90 -8.27
N LEU A 51 -12.60 -19.69 -7.72
CA LEU A 51 -12.19 -19.42 -6.35
C LEU A 51 -13.40 -19.24 -5.43
N ALA A 52 -13.30 -19.80 -4.24
CA ALA A 52 -14.22 -19.60 -3.13
C ALA A 52 -13.50 -18.94 -1.93
N SER A 53 -14.28 -18.25 -1.10
CA SER A 53 -13.79 -17.76 0.18
C SER A 53 -13.38 -18.94 1.06
N GLY A 54 -12.17 -18.89 1.63
CA GLY A 54 -11.57 -19.99 2.40
C GLY A 54 -10.57 -20.84 1.60
N ASP A 55 -10.50 -20.69 0.28
CA ASP A 55 -9.54 -21.43 -0.53
C ASP A 55 -8.10 -21.09 -0.17
N THR A 56 -7.19 -22.04 -0.37
CA THR A 56 -5.74 -21.82 -0.23
C THR A 56 -5.07 -22.04 -1.58
N ILE A 57 -4.43 -20.98 -2.09
CA ILE A 57 -3.60 -21.04 -3.29
C ILE A 57 -2.16 -21.28 -2.84
N THR A 58 -1.55 -22.36 -3.29
CA THR A 58 -0.11 -22.57 -3.08
C THR A 58 0.63 -22.24 -4.37
N LEU A 59 1.47 -21.22 -4.31
CA LEU A 59 2.38 -20.88 -5.40
C LEU A 59 3.69 -21.64 -5.18
N GLY A 60 3.97 -22.61 -6.06
CA GLY A 60 5.12 -23.50 -5.92
C GLY A 60 4.98 -24.51 -4.78
N THR A 61 6.06 -24.64 -3.98
CA THR A 61 6.14 -25.66 -2.93
C THR A 61 5.93 -25.11 -1.51
N THR A 62 5.94 -23.79 -1.31
CA THR A 62 6.00 -23.22 0.05
C THR A 62 5.10 -22.01 0.29
N SER A 63 4.71 -21.25 -0.74
CA SER A 63 3.99 -19.98 -0.54
C SER A 63 2.49 -20.23 -0.54
N ASN A 64 1.83 -20.05 0.60
CA ASN A 64 0.38 -20.23 0.73
C ASN A 64 -0.32 -18.87 0.82
N ILE A 65 -1.34 -18.67 -0.01
CA ILE A 65 -2.21 -17.51 -0.04
C ILE A 65 -3.60 -17.97 0.36
N GLN A 66 -4.15 -17.39 1.43
CA GLN A 66 -5.53 -17.66 1.82
C GLN A 66 -6.47 -16.68 1.10
N VAL A 67 -7.48 -17.23 0.45
CA VAL A 67 -8.48 -16.49 -0.31
C VAL A 67 -9.62 -16.11 0.63
N ARG A 68 -9.98 -14.83 0.65
CA ARG A 68 -11.18 -14.34 1.34
C ARG A 68 -11.98 -13.48 0.37
N ILE A 69 -13.13 -13.99 -0.05
CA ILE A 69 -14.09 -13.28 -0.91
C ILE A 69 -15.20 -12.74 -0.01
N LEU A 70 -15.44 -11.44 -0.07
CA LEU A 70 -16.52 -10.74 0.65
C LEU A 70 -17.64 -10.40 -0.33
N SER A 71 -18.88 -10.35 0.15
CA SER A 71 -20.03 -10.05 -0.71
C SER A 71 -20.07 -8.57 -1.10
N GLN A 72 -20.59 -8.23 -2.29
CA GLN A 72 -20.71 -6.83 -2.74
C GLN A 72 -21.55 -5.96 -1.79
N ASN A 73 -22.53 -6.54 -1.09
CA ASN A 73 -23.32 -5.82 -0.09
C ASN A 73 -22.53 -5.44 1.18
N GLU A 74 -21.34 -6.02 1.38
CA GLU A 74 -20.43 -5.68 2.48
C GLU A 74 -19.29 -4.75 2.03
N CYS A 75 -19.08 -4.58 0.72
CA CYS A 75 -17.93 -3.88 0.16
C CYS A 75 -18.37 -2.62 -0.60
N MET A 76 -18.34 -1.49 0.10
CA MET A 76 -18.61 -0.16 -0.47
C MET A 76 -17.45 0.37 -1.35
N VAL A 77 -16.45 -0.46 -1.65
CA VAL A 77 -15.22 -0.05 -2.34
C VAL A 77 -15.44 -0.09 -3.85
N PRO A 78 -15.31 1.03 -4.58
CA PRO A 78 -15.64 1.10 -6.00
C PRO A 78 -14.58 0.48 -6.93
N PHE A 79 -13.53 -0.12 -6.38
CA PHE A 79 -12.43 -0.72 -7.12
C PHE A 79 -11.86 -1.96 -6.43
N GLY A 80 -11.16 -2.80 -7.19
CA GLY A 80 -10.49 -3.99 -6.65
C GLY A 80 -9.27 -3.62 -5.79
N VAL A 81 -9.18 -4.21 -4.59
CA VAL A 81 -8.05 -4.01 -3.67
C VAL A 81 -7.35 -5.34 -3.43
N GLY A 82 -6.03 -5.36 -3.61
CA GLY A 82 -5.17 -6.49 -3.28
C GLY A 82 -4.07 -6.04 -2.31
N MET A 83 -3.80 -6.85 -1.29
CA MET A 83 -2.69 -6.62 -0.35
C MET A 83 -1.86 -7.87 -0.22
N ILE A 84 -0.55 -7.72 -0.23
CA ILE A 84 0.42 -8.80 -0.05
C ILE A 84 1.45 -8.31 0.96
N SER A 85 1.75 -9.14 1.95
CA SER A 85 2.84 -8.93 2.90
C SER A 85 3.62 -10.24 3.05
N ASP A 86 4.94 -10.12 3.17
CA ASP A 86 5.83 -11.27 3.37
C ASP A 86 6.80 -10.93 4.50
N PRO A 87 6.89 -11.74 5.57
CA PRO A 87 7.89 -11.53 6.60
C PRO A 87 9.30 -11.55 6.01
N MET A 88 10.19 -10.73 6.57
CA MET A 88 11.58 -10.74 6.15
C MET A 88 12.14 -12.17 6.12
N SER A 89 12.53 -12.60 4.91
CA SER A 89 13.23 -13.86 4.72
C SER A 89 14.45 -13.96 5.64
N LEU A 90 14.74 -15.18 6.11
CA LEU A 90 15.89 -15.47 6.97
C LEU A 90 17.14 -14.75 6.45
N ARG A 91 17.69 -13.79 7.21
CA ARG A 91 19.08 -13.34 6.96
C ARG A 91 19.94 -14.61 6.96
N ARG A 92 20.93 -14.74 6.07
CA ARG A 92 21.76 -15.97 5.95
C ARG A 92 22.20 -16.45 7.35
N GLY A 93 21.67 -17.60 7.80
CA GLY A 93 21.95 -18.21 9.10
C GLY A 93 21.21 -17.65 10.33
N GLY A 94 20.23 -16.75 10.16
CA GLY A 94 19.60 -16.00 11.27
C GLY A 94 18.26 -16.55 11.76
N LYS A 95 17.92 -16.24 13.02
CA LYS A 95 16.60 -16.51 13.64
C LYS A 95 15.46 -15.87 12.83
N LYS A 96 14.29 -16.51 12.83
CA LYS A 96 13.05 -15.93 12.31
C LYS A 96 12.75 -14.63 13.07
N LEU A 97 12.61 -13.53 12.34
CA LEU A 97 12.22 -12.24 12.90
C LEU A 97 10.69 -12.10 12.86
N PRO A 98 10.08 -11.39 13.83
CA PRO A 98 8.65 -11.11 13.79
C PRO A 98 8.29 -10.24 12.58
N MET A 99 7.05 -10.37 12.09
CA MET A 99 6.48 -9.45 11.11
C MET A 99 6.12 -8.14 11.83
N GLU A 100 6.86 -7.07 11.53
CA GLU A 100 6.65 -5.74 12.13
C GLU A 100 5.90 -4.79 11.20
N ASP A 101 5.81 -5.11 9.92
CA ASP A 101 5.12 -4.27 8.94
C ASP A 101 3.61 -4.50 8.99
N VAL A 102 2.85 -3.42 8.88
CA VAL A 102 1.39 -3.40 8.91
C VAL A 102 0.87 -2.70 7.66
N CYS A 103 0.09 -3.43 6.86
CA CYS A 103 -0.66 -2.89 5.73
C CYS A 103 -2.11 -2.72 6.14
N TYR A 104 -2.75 -1.62 5.73
CA TYR A 104 -4.15 -1.36 6.02
C TYR A 104 -4.82 -0.62 4.86
N TYR A 105 -6.13 -0.78 4.78
CA TYR A 105 -6.97 0.09 3.96
C TYR A 105 -8.34 0.23 4.60
N GLN A 106 -9.01 1.32 4.29
CA GLN A 106 -10.38 1.58 4.72
C GLN A 106 -11.09 2.41 3.65
N TRP A 107 -12.19 1.89 3.13
CA TRP A 107 -13.11 2.62 2.27
C TRP A 107 -14.55 2.13 2.53
N PRO A 108 -15.51 3.02 2.77
CA PRO A 108 -15.32 4.45 3.00
C PRO A 108 -14.64 4.73 4.34
N LEU A 109 -14.05 5.91 4.47
CA LEU A 109 -13.72 6.47 5.78
C LEU A 109 -15.01 6.77 6.56
N PRO A 110 -15.05 6.58 7.90
CA PRO A 110 -16.28 6.71 8.67
C PRO A 110 -16.88 8.12 8.55
N GLY A 111 -18.14 8.20 8.11
CA GLY A 111 -18.90 9.45 7.99
C GLY A 111 -18.56 10.30 6.76
N ILE A 112 -17.72 9.80 5.84
CA ILE A 112 -17.29 10.50 4.62
C ILE A 112 -17.15 9.51 3.44
N ASP A 113 -18.29 9.10 2.89
CA ASP A 113 -18.42 7.96 1.98
C ASP A 113 -17.61 8.05 0.66
N GLN A 114 -17.23 9.26 0.29
CA GLN A 114 -16.46 9.56 -0.92
C GLN A 114 -14.94 9.45 -0.74
N PHE A 115 -14.44 9.22 0.48
CA PHE A 115 -13.01 9.11 0.77
C PHE A 115 -12.65 7.70 1.25
N GLY A 116 -11.44 7.26 0.93
CA GLY A 116 -10.83 6.09 1.55
C GLY A 116 -9.32 6.22 1.61
N VAL A 117 -8.71 5.37 2.42
CA VAL A 117 -7.29 5.43 2.75
C VAL A 117 -6.66 4.07 2.58
N PHE A 118 -5.43 4.06 2.07
CA PHE A 118 -4.54 2.91 1.98
C PHE A 118 -3.26 3.29 2.67
N GLY A 119 -2.68 2.39 3.43
CA GLY A 119 -1.46 2.73 4.15
C GLY A 119 -0.62 1.53 4.46
N ILE A 120 0.66 1.83 4.66
CA ILE A 120 1.66 0.85 5.01
C ILE A 120 2.62 1.45 6.02
N CYS A 121 2.86 0.71 7.09
CA CYS A 121 3.71 1.12 8.20
C CYS A 121 4.76 0.04 8.44
N ASP A 122 6.02 0.36 8.17
CA ASP A 122 7.14 -0.54 8.44
C ASP A 122 7.65 -0.31 9.86
N GLY A 123 7.35 -1.23 10.77
CA GLY A 123 7.75 -1.17 12.17
C GLY A 123 9.23 -1.49 12.37
N HIS A 124 9.85 -0.80 13.34
CA HIS A 124 11.19 -1.05 13.81
C HIS A 124 11.30 -0.89 15.34
N GLY A 125 12.05 -1.79 15.97
CA GLY A 125 12.10 -1.89 17.43
C GLY A 125 10.90 -2.64 18.05
N GLY A 126 9.89 -2.94 17.23
CA GLY A 126 8.67 -3.67 17.55
C GLY A 126 7.57 -3.34 16.53
N VAL A 127 6.37 -3.88 16.74
CA VAL A 127 5.22 -3.77 15.82
C VAL A 127 4.15 -2.79 16.32
N GLU A 128 4.21 -2.37 17.58
CA GLU A 128 3.15 -1.59 18.22
C GLU A 128 3.06 -0.17 17.66
N ALA A 129 4.20 0.43 17.27
CA ALA A 129 4.18 1.71 16.55
C ALA A 129 3.42 1.61 15.22
N ALA A 130 3.73 0.62 14.39
CA ALA A 130 3.06 0.39 13.11
C ALA A 130 1.57 0.08 13.29
N LYS A 131 1.19 -0.72 14.29
CA LYS A 131 -0.21 -1.01 14.63
C LYS A 131 -0.95 0.24 15.07
N SER A 132 -0.38 1.05 15.95
CA SER A 132 -1.00 2.29 16.41
C SER A 132 -1.21 3.26 15.25
N ALA A 133 -0.18 3.49 14.43
CA ALA A 133 -0.28 4.33 13.24
C ALA A 133 -1.39 3.86 12.28
N SER A 134 -1.50 2.55 12.04
CA SER A 134 -2.52 1.97 11.15
C SER A 134 -3.97 2.19 11.61
N LYS A 135 -4.19 2.51 12.88
CA LYS A 135 -5.52 2.81 13.44
C LYS A 135 -5.75 4.31 13.53
N ILE A 136 -4.77 5.03 14.07
CA ILE A 136 -4.88 6.47 14.35
C ILE A 136 -4.94 7.30 13.06
N LEU A 137 -4.15 6.97 12.04
CA LEU A 137 -4.11 7.76 10.81
C LEU A 137 -5.47 7.81 10.08
N PRO A 138 -6.17 6.67 9.84
CA PRO A 138 -7.54 6.71 9.32
C PRO A 138 -8.50 7.53 10.18
N GLU A 139 -8.43 7.40 11.51
CA GLU A 139 -9.30 8.14 12.45
C GLU A 139 -9.06 9.65 12.39
N MET A 140 -7.80 10.09 12.32
CA MET A 140 -7.44 11.51 12.20
C MET A 140 -7.91 12.08 10.86
N LEU A 141 -7.72 11.34 9.76
CA LEU A 141 -8.23 11.75 8.44
C LEU A 141 -9.74 11.90 8.43
N ALA A 142 -10.48 10.92 8.95
CA ALA A 142 -11.93 10.98 9.05
C ALA A 142 -12.38 12.17 9.92
N THR A 143 -11.70 12.42 11.04
CA THR A 143 -11.98 13.54 11.94
C THR A 143 -11.78 14.88 11.25
N ILE A 144 -10.65 15.09 10.55
CA ILE A 144 -10.36 16.35 9.84
C ILE A 144 -11.35 16.58 8.70
N LEU A 145 -11.62 15.54 7.89
CA LEU A 145 -12.53 15.59 6.74
C LEU A 145 -14.03 15.60 7.13
N SER A 146 -14.36 15.36 8.40
CA SER A 146 -15.71 15.56 8.91
C SER A 146 -16.14 17.03 8.86
N ASN A 147 -15.17 17.97 8.88
CA ASN A 147 -15.42 19.38 8.69
C ASN A 147 -15.75 19.65 7.21
N SER A 148 -16.98 20.07 6.93
CA SER A 148 -17.48 20.28 5.57
C SER A 148 -16.68 21.31 4.78
N VAL A 149 -16.18 22.38 5.42
CA VAL A 149 -15.39 23.43 4.75
C VAL A 149 -14.04 22.87 4.28
N ILE A 150 -13.37 22.09 5.13
CA ILE A 150 -12.11 21.43 4.77
C ILE A 150 -12.36 20.42 3.65
N ARG A 151 -13.40 19.60 3.80
CA ARG A 151 -13.77 18.59 2.80
C ARG A 151 -14.07 19.22 1.44
N GLU A 152 -14.88 20.27 1.40
CA GLU A 152 -15.22 20.98 0.16
C GLU A 152 -13.99 21.63 -0.48
N ARG A 153 -13.05 22.14 0.32
CA ARG A 153 -11.77 22.63 -0.19
C ARG A 153 -10.96 21.53 -0.87
N VAL A 154 -10.86 20.34 -0.26
CA VAL A 154 -10.17 19.19 -0.87
C VAL A 154 -10.81 18.80 -2.19
N LEU A 155 -12.15 18.73 -2.24
CA LEU A 155 -12.88 18.34 -3.44
C LEU A 155 -12.76 19.37 -4.57
N SER A 156 -12.89 20.66 -4.25
CA SER A 156 -12.84 21.73 -5.26
C SER A 156 -11.42 22.02 -5.76
N GLN A 157 -10.41 21.91 -4.88
CA GLN A 157 -9.01 22.21 -5.21
C GLN A 157 -8.22 20.99 -5.64
N HIS A 158 -8.78 19.78 -5.43
CA HIS A 158 -8.08 18.51 -5.66
C HIS A 158 -6.75 18.46 -4.91
N ASP A 159 -6.75 18.93 -3.67
CA ASP A 159 -5.55 19.01 -2.83
C ASP A 159 -5.91 18.75 -1.36
N ALA A 160 -5.39 17.65 -0.84
CA ALA A 160 -5.48 17.21 0.55
C ALA A 160 -4.14 17.38 1.30
N SER A 161 -3.19 18.16 0.79
CA SER A 161 -1.86 18.32 1.41
C SER A 161 -1.95 18.80 2.85
N ASP A 162 -2.78 19.82 3.12
CA ASP A 162 -2.98 20.35 4.48
C ASP A 162 -3.62 19.30 5.40
N VAL A 163 -4.59 18.54 4.88
CA VAL A 163 -5.29 17.46 5.61
C VAL A 163 -4.32 16.34 5.99
N LEU A 164 -3.50 15.90 5.04
CA LEU A 164 -2.52 14.84 5.26
C LEU A 164 -1.44 15.28 6.26
N LYS A 165 -0.93 16.51 6.13
CA LYS A 165 0.05 17.06 7.09
C LYS A 165 -0.52 17.11 8.50
N ASP A 166 -1.73 17.65 8.66
CA ASP A 166 -2.40 17.74 9.96
C ASP A 166 -2.70 16.35 10.55
N ALA A 167 -3.14 15.39 9.73
CA ALA A 167 -3.37 14.02 10.17
C ALA A 167 -2.11 13.34 10.71
N PHE A 168 -0.96 13.50 10.02
CA PHE A 168 0.31 12.95 10.49
C PHE A 168 0.79 13.63 11.78
N LEU A 169 0.68 14.96 11.89
CA LEU A 169 1.06 15.69 13.11
C LEU A 169 0.22 15.26 14.32
N ARG A 170 -1.09 15.11 14.14
CA ARG A 170 -1.99 14.64 15.20
C ARG A 170 -1.75 13.17 15.55
N ALA A 171 -1.47 12.34 14.55
CA ALA A 171 -1.17 10.94 14.77
C ALA A 171 0.12 10.79 15.61
N GLU A 172 1.18 11.50 15.24
CA GLU A 172 2.44 11.52 16.01
C GLU A 172 2.20 11.96 17.46
N ALA A 173 1.47 13.07 17.66
CA ALA A 173 1.15 13.57 19.00
C ALA A 173 0.26 12.62 19.83
N SER A 174 -0.48 11.73 19.17
CA SER A 174 -1.38 10.75 19.82
C SER A 174 -0.70 9.41 20.08
N MET A 175 0.42 9.12 19.42
CA MET A 175 1.19 7.90 19.64
C MET A 175 2.04 8.01 20.89
N ASN A 176 2.18 6.90 21.62
CA ASN A 176 2.94 6.85 22.88
C ASN A 176 3.91 5.66 22.88
N ASN A 177 4.71 5.56 21.81
CA ASN A 177 5.62 4.45 21.56
C ASN A 177 7.08 4.91 21.75
N TYR A 178 7.58 4.96 22.98
CA TYR A 178 8.90 5.54 23.28
C TYR A 178 10.11 4.75 22.75
N TYR A 179 9.95 3.44 22.53
CA TYR A 179 11.05 2.53 22.18
C TYR A 179 10.88 1.88 20.81
N GLU A 180 9.79 2.18 20.11
CA GLU A 180 9.44 1.64 18.81
C GLU A 180 9.12 2.79 17.86
N GLY A 181 9.42 2.61 16.58
CA GLY A 181 9.01 3.55 15.55
C GLY A 181 8.46 2.81 14.34
N CYS A 182 7.91 3.56 13.41
CA CYS A 182 7.54 3.02 12.12
C CYS A 182 7.70 4.06 11.01
N THR A 183 7.83 3.58 9.78
CA THR A 183 7.50 4.42 8.62
C THR A 183 5.98 4.56 8.51
N ALA A 184 5.52 5.54 7.74
CA ALA A 184 4.13 5.63 7.36
C ALA A 184 4.02 6.21 5.95
N THR A 185 3.59 5.37 5.00
CA THR A 185 3.17 5.81 3.67
C THR A 185 1.65 5.65 3.58
N VAL A 186 0.95 6.74 3.30
CA VAL A 186 -0.51 6.80 3.24
C VAL A 186 -0.93 7.32 1.86
N LEU A 187 -1.82 6.62 1.19
CA LEU A 187 -2.53 7.09 0.00
C LEU A 187 -3.98 7.39 0.37
N LEU A 188 -4.36 8.66 0.32
CA LEU A 188 -5.75 9.09 0.39
C LEU A 188 -6.32 9.07 -1.03
N VAL A 189 -7.47 8.41 -1.20
CA VAL A 189 -8.22 8.34 -2.45
C VAL A 189 -9.59 8.94 -2.20
N TRP A 190 -10.13 9.71 -3.16
CA TRP A 190 -11.48 10.24 -3.07
C TRP A 190 -12.17 10.34 -4.41
N ALA A 191 -13.50 10.37 -4.40
CA ALA A 191 -14.33 10.65 -5.57
C ALA A 191 -14.94 12.05 -5.46
N ASP A 192 -14.99 12.77 -6.58
CA ASP A 192 -15.79 14.00 -6.71
C ASP A 192 -17.26 13.67 -7.03
N ALA A 193 -18.08 14.71 -7.26
CA ALA A 193 -19.50 14.57 -7.55
C ALA A 193 -19.79 13.91 -8.92
N ASP A 194 -18.82 13.94 -9.83
CA ASP A 194 -18.90 13.35 -11.17
C ASP A 194 -18.24 11.96 -11.21
N GLU A 195 -18.00 11.35 -10.05
CA GLU A 195 -17.34 10.05 -9.86
C GLU A 195 -15.91 9.98 -10.43
N ASN A 196 -15.24 11.14 -10.61
CA ASN A 196 -13.82 11.14 -10.90
C ASN A 196 -13.05 10.82 -9.63
N PHE A 197 -12.12 9.87 -9.72
CA PHE A 197 -11.26 9.52 -8.60
C PHE A 197 -10.02 10.39 -8.58
N TYR A 198 -9.56 10.74 -7.39
CA TYR A 198 -8.32 11.43 -7.15
C TYR A 198 -7.53 10.69 -6.09
N ALA A 199 -6.20 10.71 -6.20
CA ALA A 199 -5.33 10.10 -5.21
C ALA A 199 -4.17 11.01 -4.86
N GLN A 200 -3.89 11.13 -3.56
CA GLN A 200 -2.75 11.86 -3.02
C GLN A 200 -2.03 11.04 -1.97
N CYS A 201 -0.71 10.95 -2.07
CA CYS A 201 0.11 10.18 -1.16
C CYS A 201 0.88 11.09 -0.23
N ALA A 202 1.00 10.70 1.03
CA ALA A 202 1.85 11.27 2.07
C ALA A 202 2.82 10.21 2.57
N ASN A 203 4.07 10.59 2.84
CA ASN A 203 5.12 9.67 3.28
C ASN A 203 6.00 10.25 4.38
N VAL A 204 6.29 9.42 5.38
CA VAL A 204 7.35 9.61 6.38
C VAL A 204 8.17 8.32 6.43
N GLY A 205 9.47 8.42 6.13
CA GLY A 205 10.41 7.30 6.14
C GLY A 205 10.80 6.82 4.74
N ASP A 206 11.29 5.59 4.65
CA ASP A 206 11.89 4.98 3.46
C ASP A 206 10.97 3.99 2.71
N SER A 207 9.73 3.83 3.18
CA SER A 207 8.64 3.20 2.41
C SER A 207 8.27 4.03 1.18
N ALA A 208 7.66 3.37 0.19
CA ALA A 208 7.33 4.01 -1.08
C ALA A 208 5.93 3.67 -1.59
N CYS A 209 5.30 4.64 -2.26
CA CYS A 209 4.09 4.40 -3.05
C CYS A 209 4.38 4.57 -4.54
N LEU A 210 3.96 3.58 -5.32
CA LEU A 210 4.05 3.55 -6.77
C LEU A 210 2.63 3.45 -7.33
N MET A 211 2.32 4.32 -8.27
CA MET A 211 1.05 4.32 -8.95
C MET A 211 1.23 3.96 -10.42
N ASN A 212 0.44 3.02 -10.93
CA ASN A 212 0.41 2.72 -12.35
C ASN A 212 -0.87 3.29 -12.97
N VAL A 213 -0.67 4.30 -13.79
CA VAL A 213 -1.71 5.17 -14.33
C VAL A 213 -1.65 4.98 -15.84
N GLY A 214 -2.52 4.09 -16.30
CA GLY A 214 -2.64 3.51 -17.66
C GLY A 214 -1.33 3.19 -18.38
N GLY A 215 -0.53 2.35 -17.72
CA GLY A 215 0.70 1.77 -18.26
C GLY A 215 1.94 2.58 -17.88
N LYS A 216 1.78 3.78 -17.32
CA LYS A 216 2.89 4.59 -16.82
C LYS A 216 3.01 4.44 -15.31
N GLN A 217 4.17 3.96 -14.85
CA GLN A 217 4.51 3.93 -13.43
C GLN A 217 4.98 5.30 -12.97
N ILE A 218 4.44 5.75 -11.84
CA ILE A 218 4.68 7.05 -11.23
C ILE A 218 5.03 6.81 -9.78
N LYS A 219 6.22 7.27 -9.37
CA LYS A 219 6.59 7.28 -7.97
C LYS A 219 5.85 8.40 -7.26
N MET A 220 5.01 8.04 -6.28
CA MET A 220 4.18 8.99 -5.54
C MET A 220 4.91 9.61 -4.35
N THR A 221 6.00 8.99 -3.91
CA THR A 221 6.75 9.40 -2.72
C THR A 221 8.20 9.67 -3.04
N GLU A 222 8.86 10.39 -2.14
CA GLU A 222 10.31 10.47 -2.08
C GLU A 222 10.76 9.79 -0.79
N ASP A 223 11.80 8.94 -0.89
CA ASP A 223 12.30 8.19 0.25
C ASP A 223 13.10 9.14 1.15
N HIS A 224 12.77 9.21 2.44
CA HIS A 224 13.53 10.01 3.41
C HIS A 224 14.75 9.23 3.89
N LYS A 225 15.78 9.18 3.04
CA LYS A 225 17.06 8.54 3.35
C LYS A 225 18.03 9.57 3.88
N ILE A 226 18.78 9.20 4.90
CA ILE A 226 19.89 9.99 5.44
C ILE A 226 21.02 10.19 4.42
N SER A 227 21.13 9.32 3.42
CA SER A 227 22.04 9.53 2.30
C SER A 227 21.56 10.62 1.34
N SER A 228 20.31 11.09 1.45
CA SER A 228 19.78 12.17 0.62
C SER A 228 20.39 13.49 1.04
N TYR A 229 20.83 14.26 0.06
CA TYR A 229 21.40 15.59 0.27
C TYR A 229 20.39 16.53 0.94
N SER A 230 19.12 16.49 0.54
CA SER A 230 18.06 17.33 1.13
C SER A 230 17.82 17.02 2.61
N GLU A 231 17.74 15.74 2.98
CA GLU A 231 17.53 15.32 4.38
C GLU A 231 18.72 15.65 5.26
N ARG A 232 19.95 15.52 4.74
CA ARG A 232 21.17 15.94 5.45
C ARG A 232 21.16 17.43 5.75
N LEU A 233 20.89 18.27 4.75
CA LEU A 233 20.79 19.72 4.94
C LEU A 233 19.70 20.09 5.96
N ARG A 234 18.55 19.40 5.92
CA ARG A 234 17.45 19.62 6.86
C ARG A 234 17.88 19.30 8.29
N MET A 235 18.56 18.17 8.52
CA MET A 235 19.06 17.78 9.84
C MET A 235 20.15 18.72 10.37
N GLU A 236 21.08 19.13 9.50
CA GLU A 236 22.09 20.16 9.82
C GLU A 236 21.44 21.46 10.26
N GLY A 237 20.38 21.90 9.56
CA GLY A 237 19.61 23.10 9.91
C GLY A 237 18.86 23.02 11.25
N MET A 238 18.58 21.81 11.76
CA MET A 238 17.98 21.59 13.08
C MET A 238 19.02 21.46 14.21
N GLY A 239 20.31 21.55 13.90
CA GLY A 239 21.39 21.50 14.90
C GLY A 239 21.88 20.09 15.24
N GLU A 240 21.46 19.07 14.49
CA GLU A 240 21.87 17.66 14.67
C GLU A 240 22.69 17.18 13.46
N PRO A 241 23.96 17.63 13.32
CA PRO A 241 24.79 17.27 12.18
C PRO A 241 25.18 15.79 12.26
N LEU A 242 24.84 15.06 11.19
CA LEU A 242 25.27 13.68 10.99
C LEU A 242 26.76 13.63 10.66
N ARG A 243 27.42 12.53 11.02
CA ARG A 243 28.83 12.34 10.65
C ARG A 243 28.95 12.06 9.15
N ASP A 244 30.07 12.44 8.56
CA ASP A 244 30.38 12.10 7.17
C ASP A 244 30.34 10.59 6.94
N GLY A 245 29.61 10.18 5.91
CA GLY A 245 29.39 8.76 5.59
C GLY A 245 28.29 8.05 6.40
N GLU A 246 27.64 8.70 7.38
CA GLU A 246 26.48 8.11 8.05
C GLU A 246 25.31 7.95 7.07
N THR A 247 24.84 6.73 6.92
CA THR A 247 23.69 6.42 6.07
C THR A 247 22.47 5.97 6.87
N ARG A 248 22.60 5.89 8.21
CA ARG A 248 21.60 5.31 9.12
C ARG A 248 21.54 6.08 10.43
N LEU A 249 20.32 6.37 10.88
CA LEU A 249 19.97 6.73 12.25
C LEU A 249 19.39 5.46 12.83
N CYS A 250 19.92 4.99 13.95
CA CYS A 250 19.43 3.81 14.68
C CYS A 250 19.45 2.45 13.93
N GLY A 251 19.93 2.38 12.68
CA GLY A 251 20.48 1.13 12.12
C GLY A 251 19.57 0.25 11.24
N THR A 252 18.41 0.70 10.77
CA THR A 252 17.49 -0.12 9.97
C THR A 252 17.08 0.54 8.65
N PHE A 253 17.21 -0.20 7.54
CA PHE A 253 16.50 0.03 6.28
C PHE A 253 15.65 -1.21 6.00
N LYS A 254 14.39 -1.01 5.69
CA LYS A 254 13.50 -2.00 5.10
C LYS A 254 12.66 -1.22 4.06
N PHE A 255 12.53 -1.79 2.87
CA PHE A 255 11.81 -1.13 1.77
C PHE A 255 10.49 -1.82 1.59
N LEU A 256 9.42 -1.06 1.73
CA LEU A 256 8.07 -1.55 1.56
C LEU A 256 7.33 -0.70 0.53
N PHE A 257 6.68 -1.36 -0.42
CA PHE A 257 6.06 -0.72 -1.57
C PHE A 257 4.53 -0.88 -1.52
N LEU A 258 3.82 0.24 -1.55
CA LEU A 258 2.40 0.28 -1.86
C LEU A 258 2.22 0.47 -3.38
N VAL A 259 1.76 -0.56 -4.09
CA VAL A 259 1.48 -0.49 -5.54
C VAL A 259 -0.02 -0.43 -5.77
N ILE A 260 -0.50 0.67 -6.34
CA ILE A 260 -1.92 0.86 -6.69
C ILE A 260 -2.01 1.15 -8.19
N THR A 261 -2.82 0.36 -8.91
CA THR A 261 -3.03 0.49 -10.36
C THR A 261 -4.41 1.06 -10.61
N LEU A 262 -4.49 2.33 -11.03
CA LEU A 262 -5.73 3.05 -11.35
C LEU A 262 -5.44 3.99 -12.53
N GLY A 263 -6.32 4.06 -13.55
CA GLY A 263 -6.10 4.57 -14.92
C GLY A 263 -5.49 5.98 -15.15
N ASN A 264 -5.29 6.33 -16.44
CA ASN A 264 -4.28 7.18 -17.15
C ASN A 264 -4.13 8.74 -16.87
N ARG A 265 -2.87 9.23 -16.66
CA ARG A 265 -2.25 10.61 -16.66
C ARG A 265 -1.98 11.39 -15.34
N THR A 266 -1.03 12.34 -15.35
CA THR A 266 -0.30 12.94 -14.18
C THR A 266 -0.03 14.45 -14.24
N CYS A 267 0.21 15.11 -13.09
CA CYS A 267 1.01 16.34 -12.92
C CYS A 267 1.76 16.42 -11.55
N ASP A 268 2.65 17.40 -11.37
CA ASP A 268 3.86 17.46 -10.50
C ASP A 268 3.86 18.52 -9.37
N GLY A 269 4.65 18.35 -8.29
CA GLY A 269 4.95 19.39 -7.26
C GLY A 269 5.50 18.86 -5.92
N PHE A 270 6.28 19.68 -5.18
CA PHE A 270 7.38 19.36 -4.22
C PHE A 270 7.21 20.00 -2.78
N TRP A 271 8.00 19.50 -1.79
CA TRP A 271 8.30 19.95 -0.38
C TRP A 271 7.27 19.63 0.74
N ASP A 272 7.55 19.23 2.00
CA ASP A 272 8.72 18.81 2.82
C ASP A 272 8.15 18.03 4.05
N VAL A 273 8.80 16.93 4.50
CA VAL A 273 8.55 16.02 5.67
C VAL A 273 7.17 15.36 5.86
N VAL A 274 6.15 15.71 5.08
CA VAL A 274 5.16 14.75 4.61
C VAL A 274 5.16 14.95 3.11
N THR A 275 5.73 14.02 2.34
CA THR A 275 5.81 14.19 0.89
C THR A 275 4.43 14.00 0.28
N ALA A 276 3.61 15.06 0.30
CA ALA A 276 2.32 15.14 -0.36
C ALA A 276 2.53 15.48 -1.84
N ARG A 277 2.47 14.50 -2.74
CA ARG A 277 2.46 14.81 -4.18
C ARG A 277 1.09 15.31 -4.62
N LYS A 278 1.00 16.18 -5.62
CA LYS A 278 -0.30 16.65 -6.13
C LYS A 278 -1.26 15.49 -6.41
N ALA A 279 -2.55 15.74 -6.19
CA ALA A 279 -3.56 14.75 -6.51
C ALA A 279 -3.51 14.37 -7.99
N ILE A 280 -3.63 13.08 -8.26
CA ILE A 280 -3.71 12.54 -9.61
C ILE A 280 -5.15 12.15 -9.86
N GLN A 281 -5.77 12.72 -10.89
CA GLN A 281 -7.08 12.28 -11.38
C GLN A 281 -6.94 10.90 -12.05
N LEU A 282 -7.85 10.00 -11.72
CA LEU A 282 -7.92 8.63 -12.19
C LEU A 282 -9.19 8.46 -12.99
N VAL A 283 -9.04 8.00 -14.23
CA VAL A 283 -10.17 7.73 -15.11
C VAL A 283 -10.67 6.32 -14.85
N ALA A 284 -11.90 6.20 -14.31
CA ALA A 284 -12.62 4.94 -14.26
C ALA A 284 -13.05 4.53 -15.69
N GLN A 285 -12.98 3.23 -16.02
CA GLN A 285 -13.53 2.65 -17.25
C GLN A 285 -14.87 2.01 -16.97
#